data_AF-A0A292SNF8-F1
#
_entry.id   AF-A0A292SNF8-F1
#
_cell.length_a   1.000
_cell.length_b   1.000
_cell.length_c   1.000
_cell.angle_alpha   90.00
_cell.angle_beta   90.00
_cell.angle_gamma   90.00
#
_symmetry.space_group_name_H-M   'P 1'
#
loop_
_entity.id
_entity.type
_entity.pdbx_description
1 polymer ?
#
loop_
_entity_poly.entity_id
_entity_poly.type
_entity_poly.pdbx_seq_one_letter_code
_entity_poly.pdbx_strand_id
1 'polypeptide(L)'
;LEYNIAYGNNSIDTEKIRALNDFYIWQKSLGRDVTLFTMPSHVSEFYLIYKNGCRKDYELWKKELSQIAPVYDFQYPNKYTTDKIAPDMQTYFDASHSTYLVGNKIMEDIVQGKTDFARLLTKDNVEQYNRQNFIDLQTWAKNNKDMLDWINNTLKEEKNAI
;
A
#
# COMPACT_ATOMS: atom_id res chain seq x y z
N LEU A 1 -4.25 12.05 -16.92
CA LEU A 1 -3.33 11.12 -17.64
C LEU A 1 -2.30 10.45 -16.72
N GLU A 2 -1.96 11.02 -15.56
CA GLU A 2 -0.95 10.47 -14.63
C GLU A 2 -1.34 9.11 -14.00
N TYR A 3 -2.61 8.83 -13.69
CA TYR A 3 -3.01 7.56 -13.05
C TYR A 3 -3.01 6.34 -14.00
N ASN A 4 -3.36 6.52 -15.27
CA ASN A 4 -3.25 5.46 -16.28
C ASN A 4 -1.78 5.21 -16.68
N ILE A 5 -0.91 6.22 -16.53
CA ILE A 5 0.54 6.10 -16.73
C ILE A 5 1.20 5.44 -15.51
N ALA A 6 0.80 5.82 -14.29
CA ALA A 6 1.38 5.30 -13.05
C ALA A 6 1.07 3.83 -12.80
N TYR A 7 -0.07 3.32 -13.31
CA TYR A 7 -0.47 1.93 -13.07
C TYR A 7 -0.85 1.13 -14.33
N GLY A 8 -0.67 1.65 -15.54
CA GLY A 8 -1.08 0.97 -16.78
C GLY A 8 -0.14 -0.15 -17.25
N ASN A 9 1.08 -0.24 -16.70
CA ASN A 9 2.06 -1.26 -17.06
C ASN A 9 2.95 -1.61 -15.84
N ASN A 10 2.35 -2.22 -14.82
CA ASN A 10 2.99 -2.51 -13.53
C ASN A 10 3.58 -3.92 -13.46
N SER A 11 4.32 -4.36 -14.47
CA SER A 11 5.18 -5.53 -14.26
C SER A 11 6.14 -5.23 -13.12
N ILE A 12 6.28 -6.16 -12.17
CA ILE A 12 7.24 -6.00 -11.09
C ILE A 12 8.62 -5.76 -11.68
N ASP A 13 9.24 -4.68 -11.22
CA ASP A 13 10.63 -4.38 -11.50
C ASP A 13 11.53 -5.29 -10.65
N THR A 14 11.87 -6.44 -11.22
CA THR A 14 12.69 -7.45 -10.53
C THR A 14 14.10 -6.96 -10.23
N GLU A 15 14.62 -5.96 -10.96
CA GLU A 15 15.91 -5.36 -10.68
C GLU A 15 15.86 -4.54 -9.39
N LYS A 16 14.78 -3.78 -9.15
CA LYS A 16 14.59 -3.06 -7.89
C LYS A 16 14.45 -3.99 -6.68
N ILE A 17 13.73 -5.11 -6.84
CA ILE A 17 13.62 -6.12 -5.78
C ILE A 17 14.99 -6.71 -5.47
N ARG A 18 15.79 -7.05 -6.50
CA ARG A 18 17.16 -7.54 -6.32
C ARG A 18 18.04 -6.51 -5.63
N ALA A 19 18.02 -5.26 -6.07
CA ALA A 19 18.80 -4.19 -5.46
C ALA A 19 18.43 -3.97 -3.98
N LEU A 20 17.15 -4.06 -3.63
CA LEU A 20 16.70 -4.00 -2.24
C LEU A 20 17.23 -5.18 -1.42
N ASN A 21 17.18 -6.40 -1.96
CA ASN A 21 17.72 -7.59 -1.30
C ASN A 21 19.24 -7.48 -1.08
N ASP A 22 19.99 -7.04 -2.10
CA ASP A 22 21.43 -6.84 -2.02
C ASP A 22 21.78 -5.77 -0.97
N PHE A 23 21.02 -4.67 -0.93
CA PHE A 23 21.15 -3.65 0.11
C PHE A 23 20.87 -4.22 1.51
N TYR A 24 19.79 -4.98 1.68
CA TYR A 24 19.44 -5.61 2.95
C TYR A 24 20.57 -6.54 3.44
N ILE A 25 21.06 -7.43 2.58
CA ILE A 25 22.18 -8.34 2.89
C ILE A 25 23.44 -7.55 3.27
N TRP A 26 23.77 -6.50 2.52
CA TRP A 26 24.92 -5.65 2.83
C TRP A 26 24.80 -4.96 4.19
N GLN A 27 23.63 -4.41 4.53
CA GLN A 27 23.43 -3.80 5.84
C GLN A 27 23.53 -4.84 6.98
N LYS A 28 22.99 -6.04 6.80
CA LYS A 28 23.11 -7.13 7.79
C LYS A 28 24.55 -7.59 7.96
N SER A 29 25.37 -7.63 6.90
CA SER A 29 26.79 -8.01 6.98
C SER A 29 27.63 -6.98 7.75
N LEU A 30 27.17 -5.73 7.82
CA LEU A 30 27.73 -4.68 8.68
C LEU A 30 27.25 -4.76 10.14
N GLY A 31 26.48 -5.78 10.53
CA GLY A 31 25.94 -5.95 11.88
C GLY A 31 24.80 -5.00 12.22
N ARG A 32 24.17 -4.35 11.23
CA ARG A 32 23.07 -3.42 11.45
C ARG A 32 21.75 -4.16 11.61
N ASP A 33 20.86 -3.56 12.41
CA ASP A 33 19.47 -3.95 12.40
C ASP A 33 18.72 -3.17 11.32
N VAL A 34 17.92 -3.88 10.53
CA VAL A 34 17.24 -3.32 9.35
C VAL A 34 15.82 -3.83 9.36
N THR A 35 14.88 -2.88 9.40
CA THR A 35 13.46 -3.15 9.28
C THR A 35 12.97 -2.69 7.92
N LEU A 36 12.25 -3.57 7.23
CA LEU A 36 11.54 -3.23 5.99
C LEU A 36 10.08 -2.91 6.31
N PHE A 37 9.55 -1.87 5.67
CA PHE A 37 8.14 -1.52 5.77
C PHE A 37 7.64 -0.90 4.47
N THR A 38 6.33 -0.99 4.22
CA THR A 38 5.69 -0.30 3.10
C THR A 38 5.17 1.06 3.55
N MET A 39 5.39 2.11 2.76
CA MET A 39 4.76 3.41 3.04
C MET A 39 3.24 3.25 2.94
N PRO A 40 2.46 3.78 3.89
CA PRO A 40 1.01 3.67 3.84
C PRO A 40 0.46 4.45 2.64
N SER A 41 -0.66 3.98 2.10
CA SER A 41 -1.40 4.69 1.05
C SER A 41 -2.86 4.77 1.43
N HIS A 42 -3.54 5.81 0.98
CA HIS A 42 -4.98 5.93 1.11
C HIS A 42 -5.66 4.79 0.34
N VAL A 43 -6.79 4.31 0.84
CA VAL A 43 -7.52 3.14 0.29
C VAL A 43 -7.93 3.32 -1.18
N SER A 44 -8.06 4.56 -1.65
CA SER A 44 -8.31 4.87 -3.05
C SER A 44 -7.21 4.35 -3.98
N GLU A 45 -5.93 4.33 -3.56
CA GLU A 45 -4.86 3.77 -4.39
C GLU A 45 -5.05 2.27 -4.59
N PHE A 46 -5.39 1.54 -3.52
CA PHE A 46 -5.67 0.11 -3.61
C PHE A 46 -6.87 -0.13 -4.53
N TYR A 47 -7.94 0.66 -4.38
CA TYR A 47 -9.08 0.58 -5.29
C TYR A 47 -8.65 0.73 -6.76
N LEU A 48 -7.80 1.70 -7.08
CA LEU A 48 -7.34 1.95 -8.44
C LEU A 48 -6.41 0.85 -8.98
N ILE A 49 -5.47 0.37 -8.17
CA ILE A 49 -4.61 -0.79 -8.52
C ILE A 49 -5.47 -1.99 -8.94
N TYR A 50 -6.49 -2.30 -8.14
CA TYR A 50 -7.36 -3.45 -8.41
C TYR A 50 -8.28 -3.20 -9.61
N LYS A 51 -8.89 -2.00 -9.71
CA LYS A 51 -9.76 -1.61 -10.82
C LYS A 51 -9.03 -1.65 -12.16
N ASN A 52 -7.75 -1.31 -12.18
CA ASN A 52 -6.91 -1.30 -13.38
C ASN A 52 -6.30 -2.67 -13.72
N GLY A 53 -6.66 -3.72 -12.99
CA GLY A 53 -6.19 -5.09 -13.27
C GLY A 53 -4.79 -5.42 -12.74
N CYS A 54 -4.16 -4.53 -11.98
CA CYS A 54 -2.79 -4.68 -11.46
C CYS A 54 -2.70 -5.50 -10.16
N ARG A 55 -3.80 -6.10 -9.73
CA ARG A 55 -3.87 -6.89 -8.50
C ARG A 55 -2.75 -7.92 -8.41
N LYS A 56 -2.58 -8.73 -9.46
CA LYS A 56 -1.65 -9.86 -9.45
C LYS A 56 -0.21 -9.40 -9.22
N ASP A 57 0.19 -8.33 -9.91
CA ASP A 57 1.54 -7.80 -9.80
C ASP A 57 1.76 -7.13 -8.44
N TYR A 58 0.74 -6.45 -7.90
CA TYR A 58 0.81 -5.86 -6.56
C TYR A 58 0.93 -6.92 -5.46
N GLU A 59 0.13 -7.99 -5.54
CA GLU A 59 0.18 -9.11 -4.59
C GLU A 59 1.51 -9.89 -4.70
N LEU A 60 2.01 -10.06 -5.91
CA LEU A 60 3.33 -10.67 -6.15
C LEU A 60 4.46 -9.77 -5.62
N TRP A 61 4.37 -8.45 -5.76
CA TRP A 61 5.36 -7.52 -5.21
C TRP A 61 5.47 -7.66 -3.68
N LYS A 62 4.34 -7.70 -2.96
CA LYS A 62 4.34 -7.96 -1.51
C LYS A 62 4.94 -9.31 -1.16
N LYS A 63 4.66 -10.34 -1.97
CA LYS A 63 5.26 -11.67 -1.81
C LYS A 63 6.77 -11.62 -1.94
N GLU A 64 7.29 -10.99 -2.99
CA GLU A 64 8.74 -10.86 -3.22
C GLU A 64 9.42 -10.10 -2.07
N LEU A 65 8.81 -9.01 -1.58
CA LEU A 65 9.32 -8.29 -0.40
C LEU A 65 9.42 -9.20 0.83
N SER A 66 8.39 -10.02 1.09
CA SER A 66 8.37 -10.95 2.23
C SER A 66 9.40 -12.09 2.14
N GLN A 67 9.97 -12.33 0.95
CA GLN A 67 11.07 -13.28 0.77
C GLN A 67 12.42 -12.70 1.23
N ILE A 68 12.57 -11.37 1.22
CA ILE A 68 13.81 -10.69 1.66
C ILE A 68 13.90 -10.73 3.19
N ALA A 69 12.84 -10.29 3.87
CA ALA A 69 12.73 -10.24 5.32
C ALA A 69 11.25 -10.14 5.73
N PRO A 70 10.92 -10.30 7.03
CA PRO A 70 9.63 -9.84 7.54
C PRO A 70 9.42 -8.34 7.24
N VAL A 71 8.23 -7.97 6.77
CA VAL A 71 7.91 -6.59 6.35
C VAL A 71 6.71 -6.08 7.14
N TYR A 72 6.83 -4.89 7.73
CA TYR A 72 5.68 -4.18 8.27
C TYR A 72 4.89 -3.57 7.11
N ASP A 73 3.76 -4.20 6.76
CA ASP A 73 2.90 -3.72 5.69
C ASP A 73 1.83 -2.78 6.24
N PHE A 74 1.81 -1.56 5.74
CA PHE A 74 0.82 -0.53 6.06
C PHE A 74 -0.13 -0.25 4.89
N GLN A 75 -0.02 -1.02 3.80
CA GLN A 75 -0.75 -0.78 2.57
C GLN A 75 -1.96 -1.69 2.41
N TYR A 76 -2.98 -1.48 3.23
CA TYR A 76 -4.25 -2.21 3.14
C TYR A 76 -5.42 -1.40 3.72
N PRO A 77 -6.69 -1.72 3.39
CA PRO A 77 -7.84 -1.05 3.96
C PRO A 77 -7.92 -1.27 5.48
N ASN A 78 -7.88 -0.19 6.25
CA ASN A 78 -8.07 -0.19 7.70
C ASN A 78 -8.45 1.22 8.19
N LYS A 79 -8.68 1.36 9.50
CA LYS A 79 -9.13 2.62 10.13
C LYS A 79 -8.21 3.83 9.89
N TYR A 80 -6.94 3.62 9.53
CA TYR A 80 -5.97 4.68 9.26
C TYR A 80 -5.81 4.98 7.77
N THR A 81 -6.32 4.14 6.87
CA THR A 81 -6.18 4.29 5.41
C THR A 81 -7.49 4.64 4.71
N THR A 82 -8.62 4.63 5.43
CA THR A 82 -9.97 4.75 4.86
C THR A 82 -10.69 6.05 5.24
N ASP A 83 -9.95 7.13 5.48
CA ASP A 83 -10.57 8.44 5.71
C ASP A 83 -11.46 8.82 4.52
N LYS A 84 -12.47 9.64 4.78
CA LYS A 84 -13.28 10.18 3.69
C LYS A 84 -12.43 11.18 2.90
N ILE A 85 -12.38 11.03 1.57
CA ILE A 85 -11.73 12.02 0.71
C ILE A 85 -12.48 13.35 0.82
N ALA A 86 -11.84 14.32 1.48
CA ALA A 86 -12.37 15.64 1.77
C ALA A 86 -11.21 16.61 2.10
N PRO A 87 -11.41 17.93 2.01
CA PRO A 87 -10.36 18.91 2.33
C PRO A 87 -9.81 18.84 3.77
N ASP A 88 -10.53 18.20 4.68
CA ASP A 88 -10.23 18.10 6.11
C ASP A 88 -9.74 16.70 6.53
N MET A 89 -9.25 15.88 5.59
CA MET A 89 -8.60 14.60 5.89
C MET A 89 -7.50 14.77 6.94
N GLN A 90 -7.50 13.87 7.94
CA GLN A 90 -6.54 13.92 9.05
C GLN A 90 -5.36 12.99 8.81
N THR A 91 -5.59 11.86 8.13
CA THR A 91 -4.57 10.81 7.95
C THR A 91 -3.70 11.01 6.71
N TYR A 92 -4.17 11.71 5.68
CA TYR A 92 -3.39 11.99 4.47
C TYR A 92 -3.56 13.41 3.93
N PHE A 93 -2.51 13.90 3.27
CA PHE A 93 -2.56 15.10 2.44
C PHE A 93 -3.07 14.79 1.03
N ASP A 94 -2.73 13.61 0.51
CA ASP A 94 -3.19 13.08 -0.78
C ASP A 94 -3.22 11.54 -0.75
N ALA A 95 -3.44 10.89 -1.90
CA ALA A 95 -3.59 9.43 -1.93
C ALA A 95 -2.33 8.64 -1.49
N SER A 96 -1.15 9.25 -1.60
CA SER A 96 0.16 8.63 -1.39
C SER A 96 0.95 9.19 -0.20
N HIS A 97 0.64 10.41 0.24
CA HIS A 97 1.38 11.11 1.30
C HIS A 97 0.55 11.21 2.58
N SER A 98 0.93 10.43 3.59
CA SER A 98 0.29 10.44 4.90
C SER A 98 0.74 11.63 5.77
N THR A 99 -0.08 12.04 6.72
CA THR A 99 0.29 13.06 7.72
C THR A 99 1.20 12.49 8.81
N TYR A 100 1.72 13.38 9.66
CA TYR A 100 2.53 12.97 10.82
C TYR A 100 1.76 12.08 11.81
N LEU A 101 0.42 12.14 11.84
CA LEU A 101 -0.39 11.30 12.72
C LEU A 101 -0.23 9.81 12.36
N VAL A 102 -0.27 9.51 11.06
CA VAL A 102 -0.02 8.15 10.53
C VAL A 102 1.44 7.77 10.69
N GLY A 103 2.37 8.71 10.46
CA GLY A 103 3.80 8.50 10.71
C GLY A 103 4.10 8.08 12.16
N ASN A 104 3.43 8.72 13.14
CA ASN A 104 3.55 8.34 14.55
C ASN A 104 3.05 6.91 14.80
N LYS A 105 1.97 6.47 14.14
CA LYS A 105 1.48 5.09 14.23
C LYS A 105 2.47 4.08 13.66
N ILE A 106 3.10 4.38 12.52
CA ILE A 106 4.16 3.54 11.97
C ILE A 106 5.31 3.36 12.98
N MET A 107 5.72 4.46 13.63
CA MET A 107 6.77 4.42 14.63
C MET A 107 6.37 3.65 15.89
N GLU A 108 5.11 3.76 16.34
CA GLU A 108 4.57 2.95 17.44
C GLU A 108 4.61 1.45 17.12
N ASP A 109 4.19 1.06 15.92
CA ASP A 109 4.19 -0.33 15.48
C ASP A 109 5.61 -0.90 15.36
N ILE A 110 6.53 -0.19 14.68
CA ILE A 110 7.88 -0.67 14.40
C ILE A 110 8.77 -0.63 15.64
N VAL A 111 8.80 0.50 16.36
CA VAL A 111 9.77 0.72 17.44
C VAL A 111 9.24 0.23 18.78
N GLN A 112 7.94 0.39 19.04
CA GLN A 112 7.33 0.00 20.32
C GLN A 112 6.64 -1.37 20.26
N GLY A 113 6.57 -2.00 19.08
CA GLY A 113 5.91 -3.30 18.89
C GLY A 113 4.40 -3.26 19.10
N LYS A 114 3.78 -2.08 19.01
CA LYS A 114 2.34 -1.90 19.22
C LYS A 114 1.58 -2.13 17.91
N THR A 115 1.44 -3.38 17.49
CA THR A 115 0.87 -3.74 16.16
C THR A 115 -0.64 -3.48 16.06
N ASP A 116 -1.05 -2.21 15.93
CA ASP A 116 -2.45 -1.79 15.71
C ASP A 116 -2.69 -1.30 14.27
N PHE A 117 -1.62 -0.97 13.53
CA PHE A 117 -1.70 -0.50 12.15
C PHE A 117 -1.01 -1.43 11.14
N ALA A 118 0.09 -2.09 11.49
CA ALA A 118 0.85 -2.93 10.59
C ALA A 118 0.30 -4.35 10.53
N ARG A 119 0.39 -4.96 9.35
CA ARG A 119 0.44 -6.42 9.19
C ARG A 119 1.90 -6.82 9.03
N LEU A 120 2.41 -7.72 9.87
CA LEU A 120 3.75 -8.26 9.67
C LEU A 120 3.72 -9.36 8.60
N LEU A 121 4.09 -9.02 7.38
CA LEU A 121 4.18 -9.96 6.26
C LEU A 121 5.43 -10.82 6.41
N THR A 122 5.25 -12.11 6.24
CA THR A 122 6.31 -13.11 6.17
C THR A 122 6.07 -14.02 4.98
N LYS A 123 7.09 -14.76 4.57
CA LYS A 123 6.98 -15.78 3.52
C LYS A 123 5.84 -16.80 3.77
N ASP A 124 5.45 -17.01 5.03
CA ASP A 124 4.46 -18.02 5.42
C ASP A 124 3.02 -17.47 5.43
N ASN A 125 2.84 -16.15 5.62
CA ASN A 125 1.52 -15.54 5.80
C ASN A 125 1.11 -14.56 4.68
N VAL A 126 2.03 -14.16 3.79
CA VAL A 126 1.77 -13.11 2.80
C VAL A 126 0.59 -13.41 1.88
N GLU A 127 0.42 -14.67 1.48
CA GLU A 127 -0.70 -15.09 0.64
C GLU A 127 -2.04 -15.00 1.38
N GLN A 128 -2.06 -15.26 2.70
CA GLN A 128 -3.24 -15.07 3.53
C GLN A 128 -3.60 -13.60 3.63
N TYR A 129 -2.63 -12.73 3.90
CA TYR A 129 -2.88 -11.29 3.99
C TYR A 129 -3.28 -10.68 2.65
N ASN A 130 -2.70 -11.12 1.53
CA ASN A 130 -3.14 -10.69 0.19
C ASN A 130 -4.62 -11.01 -0.05
N ARG A 131 -5.07 -12.23 0.29
CA ARG A 131 -6.49 -12.60 0.22
C ARG A 131 -7.36 -11.72 1.13
N GLN A 132 -6.92 -11.49 2.37
CA GLN A 132 -7.67 -10.67 3.32
C GLN A 132 -7.76 -9.21 2.86
N ASN A 133 -6.65 -8.62 2.39
CA ASN A 133 -6.61 -7.26 1.83
C ASN A 133 -7.65 -7.08 0.73
N PHE A 134 -7.80 -8.06 -0.15
CA PHE A 134 -8.80 -8.01 -1.21
C PHE A 134 -10.24 -8.06 -0.68
N ILE A 135 -10.51 -8.94 0.30
CA ILE A 135 -11.83 -9.02 0.94
C ILE A 135 -12.17 -7.71 1.68
N ASP A 136 -11.20 -7.15 2.40
CA ASP A 136 -11.32 -5.87 3.10
C ASP A 136 -11.62 -4.74 2.10
N LEU A 137 -10.92 -4.73 0.96
CA LEU A 137 -11.13 -3.73 -0.10
C LEU A 137 -12.52 -3.84 -0.72
N GLN A 138 -12.99 -5.06 -1.00
CA GLN A 138 -14.34 -5.29 -1.51
C GLN A 138 -15.42 -4.84 -0.50
N THR A 139 -15.19 -5.09 0.79
CA THR A 139 -16.10 -4.70 1.86
C THR A 139 -16.16 -3.19 1.99
N TRP A 140 -15.00 -2.53 2.02
CA TRP A 140 -14.90 -1.07 2.02
C TRP A 140 -15.58 -0.47 0.77
N ALA A 141 -15.32 -1.02 -0.42
CA ALA A 141 -15.90 -0.55 -1.67
C ALA A 141 -17.44 -0.63 -1.68
N LYS A 142 -18.01 -1.73 -1.16
CA LYS A 142 -19.47 -1.90 -1.06
C LYS A 142 -20.13 -0.85 -0.18
N ASN A 143 -19.43 -0.42 0.87
CA ASN A 143 -19.90 0.52 1.88
C ASN A 143 -19.61 1.99 1.54
N ASN A 144 -18.78 2.27 0.55
CA ASN A 144 -18.33 3.63 0.18
C ASN A 144 -18.65 3.96 -1.28
N LYS A 145 -19.82 3.54 -1.78
CA LYS A 145 -20.21 3.70 -3.19
C LYS A 145 -20.11 5.14 -3.68
N ASP A 146 -20.61 6.09 -2.91
CA ASP A 146 -20.58 7.51 -3.28
C ASP A 146 -19.16 8.03 -3.53
N MET A 147 -18.20 7.60 -2.70
CA MET A 147 -16.80 7.95 -2.88
C MET A 147 -16.21 7.31 -4.14
N LEU A 148 -16.56 6.04 -4.40
CA LEU A 148 -16.11 5.36 -5.62
C LEU A 148 -16.69 6.01 -6.87
N ASP A 149 -17.96 6.40 -6.85
CA ASP A 149 -18.60 7.09 -7.97
C ASP A 149 -17.92 8.43 -8.23
N TRP A 150 -17.59 9.19 -7.18
CA TRP A 150 -16.81 10.42 -7.29
C TRP A 150 -15.43 10.14 -7.94
N ILE A 151 -14.63 9.22 -7.39
CA ILE A 151 -13.32 8.83 -7.96
C ILE A 151 -13.45 8.45 -9.44
N ASN A 152 -14.46 7.64 -9.76
CA ASN A 152 -14.66 7.13 -11.11
C ASN A 152 -15.07 8.22 -12.10
N ASN A 153 -15.86 9.20 -11.67
CA ASN A 153 -16.30 10.30 -12.52
C ASN A 153 -15.17 11.32 -12.74
N THR A 154 -14.42 11.68 -11.70
CA THR A 154 -13.24 12.56 -11.83
C THR A 154 -12.23 11.98 -12.82
N LEU A 155 -11.95 10.68 -12.77
CA LEU A 155 -11.04 10.02 -13.71
C LEU A 155 -11.55 10.00 -15.17
N LYS A 156 -12.88 10.01 -15.39
CA LYS A 156 -13.45 10.09 -16.75
C LYS A 156 -13.31 11.50 -17.30
N GLU A 157 -13.57 12.51 -16.49
CA GLU A 157 -13.43 13.92 -16.88
C GLU A 157 -11.98 14.24 -17.28
N GLU A 158 -10.99 13.78 -16.49
CA GLU A 158 -9.58 13.94 -16.85
C GLU A 158 -9.18 13.27 -18.17
N LYS A 159 -9.79 12.12 -18.50
CA LYS A 159 -9.51 11.44 -19.77
C LYS A 159 -10.10 12.17 -20.98
N ASN A 160 -11.19 12.91 -20.80
CA ASN A 160 -11.86 13.65 -21.86
C ASN A 160 -11.30 15.06 -22.06
N ALA A 161 -10.53 15.57 -21.09
CA ALA A 161 -9.91 16.89 -21.13
C ALA A 161 -8.56 16.94 -21.87
N ILE A 162 -8.09 15.81 -22.41
CA ILE A 162 -6.78 15.63 -23.05
C ILE A 162 -6.98 14.93 -24.39
#